data_AF-A0A2V4REL3-F1
#
_entry.id   AF-A0A2V4REL3-F1
#
_cell.length_a   1.000
_cell.length_b   1.000
_cell.length_c   1.000
_cell.angle_alpha   90.00
_cell.angle_beta   90.00
_cell.angle_gamma   90.00
#
_symmetry.space_group_name_H-M   'P 1'
#
loop_
_entity.id
_entity.type
_entity.pdbx_description
1 polymer ?
#
loop_
_entity_poly.entity_id
_entity_poly.type
_entity_poly.pdbx_seq_one_letter_code
_entity_poly.pdbx_strand_id
1 'polypeptide(L)'
;EIKIDRSFINDFEYDTNAQAVTMAVISIGSRLGMTVVTEGVETEQQRELLEKLNCDVMQGYLFAKPLAPQDLEHWVRRGGAPAVIRDIEAARATGAPPAQPAGHADRQPAATTGTTATTATQSPEAKAGS
;
A
#
# COMPACT_ATOMS: atom_id res chain seq x y z
N GLU A 1 5.92 -13.91 0.38
CA GLU A 1 5.63 -12.51 -0.02
C GLU A 1 5.64 -12.40 -1.54
N ILE A 2 5.04 -11.36 -2.09
CA ILE A 2 5.14 -10.97 -3.50
C ILE A 2 5.79 -9.59 -3.55
N LYS A 3 6.70 -9.37 -4.49
CA LYS A 3 7.37 -8.08 -4.67
C LYS A 3 6.95 -7.45 -5.99
N ILE A 4 6.59 -6.17 -5.95
CA ILE A 4 6.37 -5.33 -7.13
C ILE A 4 7.63 -4.51 -7.32
N ASP A 5 8.33 -4.78 -8.43
CA ASP A 5 9.61 -4.14 -8.74
C ASP A 5 9.43 -2.64 -9.01
N ARG A 6 10.46 -1.86 -8.68
CA ARG A 6 10.52 -0.41 -8.90
C ARG A 6 10.12 0.02 -10.31
N SER A 7 10.46 -0.76 -11.34
CA SER A 7 10.12 -0.43 -12.72
C SER A 7 8.62 -0.26 -12.97
N PHE A 8 7.75 -0.90 -12.16
CA PHE A 8 6.29 -0.74 -12.23
C PHE A 8 5.78 0.45 -11.41
N ILE A 9 6.61 1.01 -10.52
CA ILE A 9 6.28 2.12 -9.63
C ILE A 9 6.79 3.45 -10.16
N ASN A 10 7.83 3.41 -10.99
CA ASN A 10 8.26 4.57 -11.78
C ASN A 10 7.07 5.09 -12.61
N ASP A 11 6.70 6.36 -12.41
CA ASP A 11 5.57 7.04 -13.06
C ASP A 11 4.17 6.42 -12.84
N PHE A 12 4.04 5.53 -11.85
CA PHE A 12 2.80 4.83 -11.52
C PHE A 12 1.63 5.78 -11.23
N GLU A 13 1.89 6.95 -10.64
CA GLU A 13 0.87 7.96 -10.38
C GLU A 13 0.21 8.53 -11.64
N TYR A 14 0.82 8.33 -12.82
CA TYR A 14 0.33 8.82 -14.11
C TYR A 14 -0.02 7.71 -15.12
N ASP A 15 0.46 6.48 -14.93
CA ASP A 15 0.17 5.35 -15.81
C ASP A 15 -0.97 4.47 -15.29
N THR A 16 -2.13 4.54 -15.95
CA THR A 16 -3.31 3.74 -15.59
C THR A 16 -3.10 2.23 -15.77
N ASN A 17 -2.23 1.81 -16.68
CA ASN A 17 -1.91 0.38 -16.85
C ASN A 17 -1.04 -0.11 -15.70
N ALA A 18 -0.03 0.66 -15.30
CA ALA A 18 0.78 0.36 -14.11
C ALA A 18 -0.10 0.28 -12.84
N GLN A 19 -1.08 1.19 -12.71
CA GLN A 19 -2.08 1.14 -11.64
C GLN A 19 -2.92 -0.13 -11.66
N ALA A 20 -3.46 -0.50 -12.82
CA ALA A 20 -4.27 -1.70 -12.96
C ALA A 20 -3.50 -2.98 -12.65
N VAL A 21 -2.24 -3.09 -13.11
CA VAL A 21 -1.36 -4.24 -12.83
C VAL A 21 -1.02 -4.32 -11.35
N THR A 22 -0.63 -3.21 -10.73
CA THR A 22 -0.29 -3.15 -9.30
C THR A 22 -1.48 -3.55 -8.42
N MET A 23 -2.67 -3.00 -8.71
CA MET A 23 -3.91 -3.40 -8.04
C MET A 23 -4.21 -4.89 -8.26
N ALA A 24 -3.99 -5.37 -9.48
CA ALA A 24 -3.88 -6.77 -9.89
C ALA A 24 -3.16 -7.64 -8.85
N VAL A 25 -1.88 -7.34 -8.69
CA VAL A 25 -0.93 -8.08 -7.87
C VAL A 25 -1.28 -7.98 -6.38
N ILE A 26 -1.68 -6.80 -5.90
CA ILE A 26 -2.10 -6.61 -4.49
C ILE A 26 -3.31 -7.50 -4.17
N SER A 27 -4.31 -7.51 -5.04
CA SER A 27 -5.52 -8.33 -4.87
C SER A 27 -5.19 -9.83 -4.87
N ILE A 28 -4.29 -10.28 -5.74
CA ILE A 28 -3.84 -11.68 -5.78
C ILE A 28 -3.10 -12.03 -4.49
N GLY A 29 -2.13 -11.22 -4.05
CA GLY A 29 -1.39 -11.44 -2.82
C GLY A 29 -2.31 -11.54 -1.60
N SER A 30 -3.26 -10.61 -1.47
CA SER A 30 -4.25 -10.60 -0.41
C SER A 30 -5.07 -11.89 -0.36
N ARG A 31 -5.61 -12.34 -1.50
CA ARG A 31 -6.41 -13.57 -1.60
C ARG A 31 -5.61 -14.84 -1.27
N LEU A 32 -4.32 -14.82 -1.53
CA LEU A 32 -3.41 -15.92 -1.21
C LEU A 32 -2.84 -15.83 0.22
N GLY A 33 -3.21 -14.81 1.01
CA GLY A 33 -2.65 -14.59 2.34
C GLY A 33 -1.15 -14.22 2.32
N MET A 34 -0.68 -13.63 1.22
CA MET A 34 0.71 -13.24 1.02
C MET A 34 0.89 -11.74 1.18
N THR A 35 1.87 -11.32 1.99
CA THR A 35 2.33 -9.93 2.05
C THR A 35 2.83 -9.47 0.69
N VAL A 36 2.37 -8.30 0.24
CA VAL A 36 2.82 -7.63 -0.97
C VAL A 36 3.73 -6.46 -0.61
N VAL A 37 4.94 -6.48 -1.13
CA VAL A 37 5.95 -5.44 -0.94
C VAL A 37 6.10 -4.66 -2.24
N THR A 38 5.90 -3.35 -2.19
CA THR A 38 6.15 -2.45 -3.32
C THR A 38 7.50 -1.78 -3.17
N GLU A 39 8.38 -1.96 -4.15
CA GLU A 39 9.72 -1.37 -4.17
C GLU A 39 9.75 -0.09 -5.00
N GLY A 40 10.63 0.84 -4.61
CA GLY A 40 10.86 2.07 -5.36
C GLY A 40 9.84 3.19 -5.11
N VAL A 41 9.22 3.25 -3.93
CA VAL A 41 8.36 4.38 -3.54
C VAL A 41 9.23 5.60 -3.20
N GLU A 42 9.13 6.64 -4.00
CA GLU A 42 9.97 7.84 -3.91
C GLU A 42 9.17 9.11 -3.59
N THR A 43 7.87 9.13 -3.86
CA THR A 43 7.02 10.31 -3.65
C THR A 43 5.87 10.04 -2.68
N GLU A 44 5.41 11.10 -2.01
CA GLU A 44 4.23 11.05 -1.14
C GLU A 44 2.98 10.60 -1.92
N GLN A 45 2.84 11.08 -3.15
CA GLN A 45 1.73 10.73 -4.03
C GLN A 45 1.67 9.23 -4.32
N GLN A 46 2.83 8.59 -4.58
CA GLN A 46 2.91 7.14 -4.74
C GLN A 46 2.47 6.41 -3.47
N ARG A 47 2.95 6.87 -2.29
CA ARG A 47 2.57 6.29 -1.00
C ARG A 47 1.06 6.34 -0.79
N GLU A 48 0.46 7.50 -0.96
CA GLU A 48 -0.98 7.69 -0.77
C GLU A 48 -1.82 6.82 -1.70
N LEU A 49 -1.40 6.64 -2.95
CA LEU A 49 -2.09 5.75 -3.89
C LEU A 49 -1.94 4.29 -3.48
N LEU A 50 -0.74 3.85 -3.08
CA LEU A 50 -0.51 2.48 -2.61
C LEU A 50 -1.24 2.17 -1.30
N GLU A 51 -1.38 3.15 -0.41
CA GLU A 51 -2.19 3.05 0.82
C GLU A 51 -3.67 2.82 0.49
N LYS A 52 -4.20 3.57 -0.48
CA LYS A 52 -5.59 3.39 -0.99
C LYS A 52 -5.81 2.03 -1.65
N LEU A 53 -4.75 1.41 -2.17
CA LEU A 53 -4.78 0.06 -2.72
C LEU A 53 -4.58 -1.03 -1.65
N ASN A 54 -4.45 -0.66 -0.38
CA ASN A 54 -4.18 -1.56 0.75
C ASN A 54 -2.88 -2.37 0.59
N CYS A 55 -1.86 -1.79 -0.03
CA CYS A 55 -0.52 -2.39 -0.09
C CYS A 55 0.05 -2.56 1.34
N ASP A 56 0.67 -3.71 1.62
CA ASP A 56 1.13 -4.05 2.97
C ASP A 56 2.40 -3.33 3.40
N VAL A 57 3.38 -3.32 2.49
CA VAL A 57 4.73 -2.88 2.78
C VAL A 57 5.22 -2.07 1.60
N MET A 58 5.79 -0.91 1.91
CA MET A 58 6.37 -0.01 0.92
C MET A 58 7.85 0.19 1.26
N GLN A 59 8.69 0.12 0.24
CA GLN A 59 10.11 0.38 0.34
C GLN A 59 10.52 1.37 -0.72
N GLY A 60 11.35 2.35 -0.35
CA GLY A 60 11.94 3.26 -1.31
C GLY A 60 12.53 4.51 -0.65
N TYR A 61 13.03 5.41 -1.48
CA TYR A 61 13.77 6.58 -1.03
C TYR A 61 12.91 7.60 -0.28
N LEU A 62 11.58 7.50 -0.38
CA LEU A 62 10.66 8.26 0.47
C LEU A 62 10.92 7.98 1.97
N PHE A 63 11.24 6.72 2.32
CA PHE A 63 11.44 6.30 3.70
C PHE A 63 12.91 6.45 4.12
N ALA A 64 13.81 5.90 3.33
CA ALA A 64 15.25 6.02 3.54
C ALA A 64 16.00 5.73 2.24
N LYS A 65 17.07 6.49 2.00
CA LYS A 65 18.12 6.10 1.05
C LYS A 65 18.95 4.94 1.63
N PRO A 66 19.73 4.21 0.81
CA PRO A 66 20.68 3.23 1.32
C PRO A 66 21.58 3.87 2.38
N LEU A 67 21.59 3.28 3.57
CA LEU A 67 22.35 3.78 4.72
C LEU A 67 23.65 3.01 4.85
N ALA A 68 24.72 3.70 5.26
CA ALA A 68 25.89 2.99 5.76
C ALA A 68 25.53 2.24 7.05
N PRO A 69 26.22 1.14 7.40
CA PRO A 69 25.91 0.36 8.59
C PRO A 69 25.84 1.20 9.87
N GLN A 70 26.75 2.17 10.03
CA GLN A 70 26.80 3.11 11.16
C GLN A 70 25.59 4.06 11.24
N ASP A 71 24.97 4.39 10.11
CA ASP A 71 23.83 5.30 10.05
C ASP A 71 22.49 4.57 10.29
N LEU A 72 22.46 3.25 10.09
CA LEU A 72 21.28 2.41 10.30
C LEU A 72 20.85 2.43 11.78
N GLU A 73 21.78 2.29 12.71
CA GLU A 73 21.49 2.31 14.15
C GLU A 73 20.84 3.63 14.57
N HIS A 74 21.39 4.75 14.09
CA HIS A 74 20.84 6.07 14.33
C HIS A 74 19.45 6.27 13.70
N TRP A 75 19.21 5.68 12.53
CA TRP A 75 17.91 5.75 11.86
C TRP A 75 16.83 4.95 12.61
N VAL A 76 17.14 3.73 13.07
CA VAL A 76 16.25 2.90 13.90
C VAL A 76 15.92 3.63 15.20
N ARG A 77 16.93 4.15 15.90
CA ARG A 77 16.73 4.84 17.20
C ARG A 77 15.88 6.09 17.11
N ARG A 78 15.91 6.81 15.98
CA ARG A 78 15.06 8.00 15.75
C ARG A 78 13.64 7.66 15.30
N GLY A 79 13.30 6.38 15.19
CA GLY A 79 11.96 5.93 14.78
C GLY A 79 11.77 5.89 13.26
N GLY A 80 12.85 5.84 12.48
CA GLY A 80 12.76 5.59 11.04
C GLY A 80 12.28 4.16 10.73
N ALA A 81 12.49 3.23 11.65
CA ALA A 81 11.98 1.87 11.57
C ALA A 81 10.60 1.73 12.27
N PRO A 82 9.74 0.79 11.83
CA PRO A 82 8.50 0.48 12.52
C PRO A 82 8.74 0.08 13.98
N ALA A 83 7.78 0.44 14.85
CA ALA A 83 7.89 0.32 16.31
C ALA A 83 8.33 -1.08 16.80
N VAL A 84 7.89 -2.13 16.11
CA VAL A 84 8.29 -3.53 16.35
C VAL A 84 9.80 -3.76 16.42
N ILE A 85 10.62 -3.01 15.67
CA ILE A 85 12.09 -3.13 15.76
C ILE A 85 12.65 -2.49 17.05
N ARG A 86 12.08 -1.36 17.47
CA ARG A 86 12.47 -0.67 18.72
C ARG A 86 12.07 -1.50 19.94
N ASP A 87 10.92 -2.18 19.84
CA ASP A 87 10.38 -3.00 20.90
C ASP A 87 11.21 -4.27 21.14
N ILE A 88 11.92 -4.82 20.15
CA ILE A 88 12.81 -5.99 20.34
C ILE A 88 14.01 -5.66 21.25
N GLU A 89 14.59 -4.46 21.16
CA GLU A 89 15.67 -4.04 22.06
C GLU A 89 15.16 -3.87 23.50
N ALA A 90 13.99 -3.24 23.67
CA ALA A 90 13.34 -3.10 24.98
C ALA A 90 12.89 -4.46 25.56
N ALA A 91 12.36 -5.33 24.71
CA ALA A 91 11.94 -6.69 25.04
C ALA A 91 13.13 -7.56 25.48
N ARG A 92 14.29 -7.45 24.82
CA ARG A 92 15.53 -8.12 25.26
C ARG A 92 16.00 -7.66 26.63
N ALA A 93 15.82 -6.38 26.97
CA ALA A 93 16.15 -5.85 28.29
C ALA A 93 15.18 -6.31 29.40
N THR A 94 13.95 -6.69 29.05
CA THR A 94 12.87 -7.04 30.00
C THR A 94 12.48 -8.51 30.01
N GLY A 95 12.90 -9.31 29.01
CA GLY A 95 12.56 -10.73 28.87
C GLY A 95 11.16 -11.00 28.29
N ALA A 96 10.42 -9.98 27.86
CA ALA A 96 9.09 -10.14 27.26
C ALA A 96 9.19 -10.57 25.78
N PRO A 97 8.23 -11.36 25.25
CA PRO A 97 8.19 -11.66 23.83
C PRO A 97 7.78 -10.42 23.02
N PRO A 98 8.40 -10.16 21.85
CA PRO A 98 8.02 -9.03 21.00
C PRO A 98 6.59 -9.20 20.47
N ALA A 99 5.84 -8.10 20.39
CA ALA A 99 4.52 -8.10 19.79
C ALA A 99 4.61 -8.48 18.30
N GLN A 100 3.82 -9.45 17.87
CA GLN A 100 3.76 -9.83 16.45
C GLN A 100 2.92 -8.80 15.70
N PRO A 101 3.34 -8.34 14.50
CA PRO A 101 2.50 -7.48 13.67
C PRO A 101 1.22 -8.23 13.27
N ALA A 102 0.09 -7.52 13.20
CA ALA A 102 -1.19 -8.09 12.82
C ALA A 102 -1.10 -8.79 11.45
N GLY A 103 -1.46 -10.07 11.42
CA GLY A 103 -1.42 -10.90 10.23
C GLY A 103 -2.48 -10.52 9.19
N HIS A 104 -2.32 -11.04 7.98
CA HIS A 104 -3.23 -10.83 6.85
C HIS A 104 -4.70 -11.19 7.13
N ALA A 105 -4.93 -12.20 7.97
CA ALA A 105 -6.27 -12.71 8.30
C ALA A 105 -7.13 -11.75 9.14
N ASP A 106 -6.53 -10.72 9.73
CA ASP A 106 -7.21 -9.78 10.63
C ASP A 106 -7.65 -8.48 9.91
N ARG A 107 -7.31 -8.33 8.62
CA ARG A 107 -7.72 -7.18 7.81
C ARG A 107 -9.04 -7.49 7.12
N GLN A 108 -10.14 -6.98 7.66
CA GLN A 108 -11.39 -6.89 6.89
C GLN A 108 -11.12 -6.05 5.62
N PRO A 109 -11.53 -6.52 4.42
CA PRO A 109 -11.49 -5.67 3.25
C PRO A 109 -12.44 -4.48 3.50
N ALA A 110 -11.95 -3.26 3.24
CA ALA A 110 -12.81 -2.09 3.21
C ALA A 110 -13.95 -2.38 2.22
N ALA A 111 -15.19 -2.25 2.69
CA ALA A 111 -16.38 -2.49 1.88
C ALA A 111 -16.29 -1.70 0.57
N THR A 112 -16.26 -2.40 -0.56
CA THR A 112 -16.48 -1.79 -1.88
C THR A 112 -17.85 -1.12 -1.88
N THR A 113 -17.88 0.20 -1.75
CA THR A 113 -19.07 0.99 -2.02
C THR A 113 -19.40 0.85 -3.50
N GLY A 114 -20.42 0.05 -3.82
CA GLY A 114 -20.93 -0.10 -5.16
C GLY A 114 -21.46 1.23 -5.67
N THR A 115 -20.80 1.80 -6.69
CA THR A 115 -21.41 2.83 -7.52
C THR A 115 -22.44 2.16 -8.42
N THR A 116 -23.72 2.23 -8.06
CA THR A 116 -24.81 1.96 -8.99
C THR A 116 -24.87 3.10 -10.00
N ALA A 117 -24.42 2.83 -11.22
CA ALA A 117 -24.70 3.69 -12.37
C ALA A 117 -26.19 3.57 -12.72
N THR A 118 -26.97 4.61 -12.45
CA THR A 118 -28.35 4.75 -12.94
C THR A 118 -28.29 5.08 -14.43
N THR A 119 -28.68 4.13 -15.27
CA THR A 119 -28.92 4.33 -16.71
C THR A 119 -30.11 5.28 -16.90
N ALA A 120 -29.85 6.48 -17.42
CA ALA A 120 -30.90 7.38 -17.89
C ALA A 120 -31.34 6.98 -19.30
N THR A 121 -32.52 6.40 -19.42
CA THR A 121 -33.22 6.20 -20.70
C THR A 121 -33.84 7.52 -21.13
N GLN A 122 -33.35 8.11 -22.23
CA GLN A 122 -34.04 9.21 -22.92
C GLN A 122 -35.10 8.64 -23.87
N SER A 123 -36.34 9.06 -23.68
CA SER A 123 -37.42 9.00 -24.69
C SER A 123 -37.70 10.43 -25.19
N PRO A 124 -37.94 10.65 -26.49
CA PRO A 124 -38.22 11.99 -27.01
C PRO A 124 -39.71 12.35 -26.87
N GLU A 125 -39.98 13.51 -26.28
CA GLU A 125 -41.31 14.13 -26.28
C GLU A 125 -41.58 14.85 -27.61
N ALA A 126 -42.70 14.49 -28.23
CA ALA A 126 -43.32 15.22 -29.32
C ALA A 126 -43.89 16.55 -28.80
N LYS A 127 -43.60 17.66 -29.49
CA LYS A 127 -44.28 18.95 -29.27
C LYS A 127 -45.17 19.25 -30.48
N ALA A 128 -46.46 19.37 -30.19
CA ALA A 128 -47.49 19.85 -31.09
C ALA A 128 -47.48 21.39 -31.18
N GLY A 129 -47.84 21.92 -32.35
CA GLY A 129 -48.56 23.19 -32.52
C GLY A 129 -47.72 24.46 -32.72
N SER A 130 -47.55 24.88 -33.98
CA SER A 130 -48.38 25.94 -34.60
C SER A 130 -48.26 25.90 -36.11
#